data_AF-A0A1V8U020-F1
#
_entry.id   AF-A0A1V8U020-F1
#
_cell.length_a   1.000
_cell.length_b   1.000
_cell.length_c   1.000
_cell.angle_alpha   90.00
_cell.angle_beta   90.00
_cell.angle_gamma   90.00
#
_symmetry.space_group_name_H-M   'P 1'
#
loop_
_entity.id
_entity.type
_entity.pdbx_description
1 polymer ?
#
loop_
_entity_poly.entity_id
_entity_poly.type
_entity_poly.pdbx_seq_one_letter_code
_entity_poly.pdbx_strand_id
1 'polypeptide(L)'
;MVADTKLYDRLSIPPTATADEIKKAYRKAALKNHPDKNPAGAEKFKEAGEAYEILSDPEKRKTYDDYGYDFITGKGGPAPQEGMPGGNPFAGGGMPGGFGGMPSGGGTRTFSFNMGGPQGGGRGGFSGFSDPNDIFAQFMKSAGGGAGGDDDGFEGMFGGSGSPFGGFGTGSRRAAGPTSFGGAGVRRREAEPETTVVEKPIAISLEDIYEGTTKKLKVQRKTYDAQTGKQSVEDKILSVPIKKGLKAGSKIKYPDMGDQVEGGTQDLHFIVKEKPHPLFTRDGDDLKHRVDIDLKEALTGWSRTVATIDKRQVNVSSAGPTQPTWTERFPQLGMPKSKTPTVRGDLVVGVNIKYPTSLSGEQKRKLKEIL
;
A
#
# COMPACT_ATOMS: atom_id res chain seq x y z
N MET A 1 -39.68 -7.54 0.06
CA MET A 1 -39.34 -8.50 -1.01
C MET A 1 -38.76 -7.69 -2.15
N VAL A 2 -37.76 -8.22 -2.84
CA VAL A 2 -37.07 -7.52 -3.94
C VAL A 2 -37.81 -7.77 -5.25
N ALA A 3 -37.91 -6.76 -6.12
CA ALA A 3 -38.61 -6.83 -7.40
C ALA A 3 -37.95 -7.76 -8.44
N ASP A 4 -36.62 -7.92 -8.41
CA ASP A 4 -35.86 -8.80 -9.33
C ASP A 4 -34.60 -9.39 -8.66
N THR A 5 -34.35 -10.70 -8.79
CA THR A 5 -33.17 -11.37 -8.20
C THR A 5 -31.99 -11.51 -9.16
N LYS A 6 -32.14 -11.19 -10.46
CA LYS A 6 -31.14 -11.45 -11.52
C LYS A 6 -29.71 -10.99 -11.18
N LEU A 7 -29.53 -9.80 -10.61
CA LEU A 7 -28.19 -9.28 -10.26
C LEU A 7 -27.57 -10.01 -9.05
N TYR A 8 -28.41 -10.39 -8.09
CA TYR A 8 -27.98 -11.19 -6.93
C TYR A 8 -27.61 -12.62 -7.37
N ASP A 9 -28.37 -13.20 -8.31
CA ASP A 9 -28.11 -14.53 -8.88
C ASP A 9 -26.79 -14.57 -9.66
N ARG A 10 -26.47 -13.51 -10.43
CA ARG A 10 -25.19 -13.35 -11.15
C ARG A 10 -23.97 -13.34 -10.23
N LEU A 11 -24.11 -12.82 -9.01
CA LEU A 11 -23.07 -12.85 -7.98
C LEU A 11 -23.19 -14.06 -7.04
N SER A 12 -24.22 -14.90 -7.20
CA SER A 12 -24.53 -16.06 -6.37
C SER A 12 -24.67 -15.70 -4.88
N ILE A 13 -25.42 -14.64 -4.58
CA ILE A 13 -25.69 -14.13 -3.24
C ILE A 13 -27.20 -13.93 -3.01
N PRO A 14 -27.69 -13.96 -1.75
CA PRO A 14 -29.08 -13.65 -1.46
C PRO A 14 -29.37 -12.14 -1.58
N PRO A 15 -30.63 -11.72 -1.84
CA PRO A 15 -31.01 -10.29 -1.87
C PRO A 15 -30.81 -9.56 -0.54
N THR A 16 -30.72 -10.30 0.57
CA THR A 16 -30.41 -9.80 1.91
C THR A 16 -28.91 -9.57 2.16
N ALA A 17 -28.04 -9.81 1.17
CA ALA A 17 -26.59 -9.70 1.32
C ALA A 17 -26.15 -8.28 1.69
N THR A 18 -25.19 -8.19 2.60
CA THR A 18 -24.55 -6.93 2.99
C THR A 18 -23.62 -6.40 1.91
N ALA A 19 -23.24 -5.12 1.98
CA ALA A 19 -22.31 -4.50 1.01
C ALA A 19 -20.94 -5.23 0.96
N ASP A 20 -20.47 -5.74 2.10
CA ASP A 20 -19.23 -6.50 2.19
C ASP A 20 -19.34 -7.89 1.53
N GLU A 21 -20.50 -8.54 1.64
CA GLU A 21 -20.78 -9.82 0.97
C GLU A 21 -20.88 -9.65 -0.54
N ILE A 22 -21.51 -8.56 -1.02
CA ILE A 22 -21.55 -8.20 -2.45
C ILE A 22 -20.13 -7.98 -2.99
N LYS A 23 -19.30 -7.23 -2.26
CA LYS A 23 -17.89 -6.97 -2.64
C LYS A 23 -17.04 -8.25 -2.61
N LYS A 24 -17.28 -9.15 -1.65
CA LYS A 24 -16.58 -10.44 -1.56
C LYS A 24 -17.01 -11.39 -2.68
N ALA A 25 -18.29 -11.43 -3.02
CA ALA A 25 -18.84 -12.24 -4.09
C ALA A 25 -18.32 -11.80 -5.46
N TYR A 26 -18.31 -10.48 -5.74
CA TYR A 26 -17.72 -9.94 -6.95
C TYR A 26 -16.25 -10.33 -7.12
N ARG A 27 -15.42 -10.19 -6.07
CA ARG A 27 -14.00 -10.61 -6.12
C ARG A 27 -13.84 -12.09 -6.45
N LYS A 28 -14.69 -12.94 -5.87
CA LYS A 28 -14.69 -14.39 -6.13
C LYS A 28 -15.11 -14.72 -7.57
N ALA A 29 -16.14 -14.04 -8.09
CA ALA A 29 -16.63 -14.21 -9.45
C ALA A 29 -15.62 -13.68 -10.50
N ALA A 30 -15.02 -12.52 -10.25
CA ALA A 30 -14.03 -11.89 -11.11
C ALA A 30 -12.76 -12.73 -11.23
N LEU A 31 -12.28 -13.33 -10.13
CA LEU A 31 -11.10 -14.23 -10.16
C LEU A 31 -11.40 -15.56 -10.88
N LYS A 32 -12.61 -16.09 -10.72
CA LYS A 32 -13.03 -17.36 -11.35
C LYS A 32 -13.24 -17.23 -12.86
N ASN A 33 -13.73 -16.07 -13.31
CA ASN A 33 -14.09 -15.82 -14.70
C ASN A 33 -13.08 -14.90 -15.41
N HIS A 34 -11.90 -14.64 -14.81
CA HIS A 34 -10.89 -13.76 -15.39
C HIS A 34 -10.45 -14.28 -16.77
N PRO A 35 -10.39 -13.45 -17.82
CA PRO A 35 -10.13 -13.90 -19.20
C PRO A 35 -8.76 -14.58 -19.37
N ASP A 36 -7.79 -14.24 -18.52
CA ASP A 36 -6.46 -14.89 -18.48
C ASP A 36 -6.48 -16.31 -17.90
N LYS A 37 -7.40 -16.60 -16.96
CA LYS A 37 -7.52 -17.92 -16.30
C LYS A 37 -8.62 -18.79 -16.89
N ASN A 38 -9.61 -18.16 -17.51
CA ASN A 38 -10.73 -18.82 -18.16
C ASN A 38 -11.17 -17.99 -19.38
N PRO A 39 -10.60 -18.25 -20.57
CA PRO A 39 -10.93 -17.53 -21.80
C PRO A 39 -12.42 -17.64 -22.19
N ALA A 40 -13.09 -18.72 -21.76
CA ALA A 40 -14.54 -18.93 -21.95
C ALA A 40 -15.42 -18.24 -20.88
N GLY A 41 -14.80 -17.61 -19.88
CA GLY A 41 -15.48 -16.92 -18.78
C GLY A 41 -15.80 -15.44 -19.05
N ALA A 42 -15.46 -14.91 -20.22
CA ALA A 42 -15.55 -13.48 -20.53
C ALA A 42 -16.97 -12.90 -20.36
N GLU A 43 -18.02 -13.66 -20.72
CA GLU A 43 -19.41 -13.22 -20.54
C GLU A 43 -19.80 -13.16 -19.07
N LYS A 44 -19.47 -14.19 -18.29
CA LYS A 44 -19.72 -14.23 -16.83
C LYS A 44 -18.91 -13.17 -16.07
N PHE A 45 -17.76 -12.77 -16.61
CA PHE A 45 -16.98 -11.66 -16.06
C PHE A 45 -17.67 -10.31 -16.28
N LYS A 46 -18.23 -10.09 -17.49
CA LYS A 46 -19.02 -8.89 -17.80
C LYS A 46 -20.29 -8.82 -16.95
N GLU A 47 -21.02 -9.93 -16.84
CA GLU A 47 -22.25 -10.01 -16.03
C GLU A 47 -21.98 -9.75 -14.53
N ALA A 48 -20.85 -10.23 -14.00
CA ALA A 48 -20.45 -9.96 -12.62
C ALA A 48 -20.05 -8.49 -12.42
N GLY A 49 -19.44 -7.85 -13.42
CA GLY A 49 -19.12 -6.43 -13.41
C GLY A 49 -20.37 -5.55 -13.35
N GLU A 50 -21.34 -5.85 -14.21
CA GLU A 50 -22.62 -5.13 -14.26
C GLU A 50 -23.40 -5.26 -12.95
N ALA A 51 -23.47 -6.48 -12.40
CA ALA A 51 -24.13 -6.71 -11.11
C ALA A 51 -23.46 -5.92 -9.98
N TYR A 52 -22.12 -5.83 -9.98
CA TYR A 52 -21.41 -5.06 -8.97
C TYR A 52 -21.61 -3.56 -9.12
N GLU A 53 -21.68 -3.01 -10.34
CA GLU A 53 -21.90 -1.58 -10.56
C GLU A 53 -23.23 -1.08 -9.96
N ILE A 54 -24.28 -1.90 -10.06
CA ILE A 54 -25.61 -1.57 -9.55
C ILE A 54 -25.73 -1.89 -8.06
N LEU A 55 -25.23 -3.05 -7.60
CA LEU A 55 -25.41 -3.49 -6.21
C LEU A 55 -24.40 -2.88 -5.22
N SER A 56 -23.28 -2.32 -5.69
CA SER A 56 -22.28 -1.68 -4.83
C SER A 56 -22.67 -0.27 -4.37
N ASP A 57 -23.53 0.41 -5.13
CA ASP A 57 -24.04 1.73 -4.82
C ASP A 57 -25.39 1.61 -4.07
N PRO A 58 -25.51 2.18 -2.85
CA PRO A 58 -26.74 2.09 -2.06
C PRO A 58 -27.99 2.64 -2.76
N GLU A 59 -27.87 3.72 -3.54
CA GLU A 59 -28.99 4.34 -4.23
C GLU A 59 -29.42 3.50 -5.44
N LYS A 60 -28.44 3.05 -6.25
CA LYS A 60 -28.74 2.16 -7.40
C LYS A 60 -29.29 0.81 -6.97
N ARG A 61 -28.77 0.25 -5.87
CA ARG A 61 -29.28 -0.99 -5.27
C ARG A 61 -30.72 -0.83 -4.82
N LYS A 62 -31.06 0.30 -4.17
CA LYS A 62 -32.43 0.56 -3.75
C LYS A 62 -33.38 0.67 -4.95
N THR A 63 -33.00 1.40 -5.99
CA THR A 63 -33.80 1.47 -7.23
C THR A 63 -33.96 0.10 -7.90
N TYR A 64 -32.92 -0.72 -7.90
CA TYR A 64 -32.98 -2.09 -8.39
C TYR A 64 -33.93 -2.95 -7.55
N ASP A 65 -33.85 -2.82 -6.23
CA ASP A 65 -34.66 -3.60 -5.29
C ASP A 65 -36.15 -3.25 -5.39
N ASP A 66 -36.47 -1.98 -5.65
CA ASP A 66 -37.82 -1.44 -5.76
C ASP A 66 -38.47 -1.67 -7.13
N TYR A 67 -37.70 -1.58 -8.23
CA TYR A 67 -38.24 -1.55 -9.61
C TYR A 67 -37.70 -2.64 -10.56
N GLY A 68 -36.68 -3.39 -10.16
CA GLY A 68 -36.11 -4.49 -10.93
C GLY A 68 -35.17 -4.07 -12.06
N TYR A 69 -34.60 -5.08 -12.74
CA TYR A 69 -33.55 -4.89 -13.75
C TYR A 69 -34.02 -4.13 -15.00
N ASP A 70 -35.29 -4.32 -15.38
CA ASP A 70 -35.84 -3.75 -16.61
C ASP A 70 -36.05 -2.23 -16.49
N PHE A 71 -36.27 -1.72 -15.27
CA PHE A 71 -36.35 -0.28 -15.01
C PHE A 71 -34.99 0.42 -15.15
N ILE A 72 -33.92 -0.22 -14.69
CA ILE A 72 -32.56 0.33 -14.76
C ILE A 72 -32.01 0.32 -16.18
N THR A 73 -32.37 -0.69 -16.98
CA THR A 73 -31.92 -0.81 -18.38
C THR A 73 -32.81 -0.08 -19.38
N GLY A 74 -33.85 0.62 -18.91
CA GLY A 74 -34.78 1.38 -19.75
C GLY A 74 -35.69 0.51 -20.63
N LYS A 75 -35.82 -0.79 -20.31
CA LYS A 75 -36.67 -1.76 -21.03
C LYS A 75 -38.03 -1.98 -20.38
N GLY A 76 -38.22 -1.50 -19.15
CA GLY A 76 -39.51 -1.47 -18.46
C GLY A 76 -40.35 -0.28 -18.91
N GLY A 77 -41.64 -0.51 -19.15
CA GLY A 77 -42.61 0.57 -19.40
C GLY A 77 -42.66 1.60 -18.25
N PRO A 78 -43.35 2.74 -18.45
CA PRO A 78 -43.38 3.83 -17.48
C PRO A 78 -43.88 3.35 -16.11
N ALA A 79 -43.23 3.85 -15.04
CA ALA A 79 -43.56 3.53 -13.67
C ALA A 79 -45.02 3.91 -13.33
N PRO A 80 -45.73 3.13 -12.49
CA PRO A 80 -47.00 3.56 -11.91
C PRO A 80 -46.77 4.85 -11.10
N GLN A 81 -47.47 5.90 -11.49
CA GLN A 81 -47.26 7.25 -10.98
C GLN A 81 -48.06 7.47 -9.69
N GLU A 82 -47.40 7.38 -8.54
CA GLU A 82 -47.91 7.99 -7.29
C GLU A 82 -46.74 8.37 -6.36
N GLY A 83 -46.47 9.68 -6.22
CA GLY A 83 -45.90 10.22 -4.98
C GLY A 83 -44.46 10.77 -4.93
N MET A 84 -43.67 10.86 -6.02
CA MET A 84 -42.38 11.58 -6.01
C MET A 84 -42.31 12.71 -7.06
N PRO A 85 -41.70 13.86 -6.73
CA PRO A 85 -41.54 14.96 -7.68
C PRO A 85 -40.37 14.63 -8.62
N GLY A 86 -40.65 14.52 -9.92
CA GLY A 86 -39.64 14.39 -10.97
C GLY A 86 -39.64 13.02 -11.62
N GLY A 87 -39.91 12.99 -12.93
CA GLY A 87 -39.90 11.77 -13.74
C GLY A 87 -38.56 11.07 -13.75
N ASN A 88 -38.55 9.84 -14.28
CA ASN A 88 -37.38 8.97 -14.42
C ASN A 88 -36.10 9.79 -14.67
N PRO A 89 -35.13 9.82 -13.73
CA PRO A 89 -33.83 10.47 -13.97
C PRO A 89 -33.03 9.78 -15.09
N PHE A 90 -33.53 8.66 -15.61
CA PHE A 90 -33.02 7.92 -16.76
C PHE A 90 -33.86 8.04 -18.05
N ALA A 91 -35.03 8.71 -18.05
CA ALA A 91 -35.95 8.72 -19.21
C ALA A 91 -35.87 9.98 -20.09
N GLY A 92 -34.90 10.88 -19.85
CA GLY A 92 -34.71 12.11 -20.60
C GLY A 92 -33.31 12.20 -21.20
N GLY A 93 -32.94 11.26 -22.08
CA GLY A 93 -31.60 11.24 -22.65
C GLY A 93 -31.37 10.06 -23.58
N GLY A 94 -32.21 9.95 -24.62
CA GLY A 94 -31.81 9.19 -25.80
C GLY A 94 -30.46 9.69 -26.27
N MET A 95 -29.58 8.76 -26.61
CA MET A 95 -28.21 9.01 -27.05
C MET A 95 -28.24 9.62 -28.46
N PRO A 96 -27.82 10.88 -28.63
CA PRO A 96 -26.95 11.20 -29.76
C PRO A 96 -25.81 12.15 -29.37
N GLY A 97 -24.58 11.66 -29.51
CA GLY A 97 -23.40 12.47 -29.86
C GLY A 97 -22.89 13.52 -28.86
N GLY A 98 -21.69 13.27 -28.33
CA GLY A 98 -20.73 14.33 -27.97
C GLY A 98 -20.75 14.79 -26.53
N PHE A 99 -19.87 14.21 -25.69
CA PHE A 99 -19.54 14.78 -24.39
C PHE A 99 -18.27 15.63 -24.54
N GLY A 100 -18.46 16.96 -24.53
CA GLY A 100 -17.40 17.94 -24.36
C GLY A 100 -17.82 18.94 -23.28
N GLY A 101 -16.91 19.24 -22.35
CA GLY A 101 -16.96 20.46 -21.53
C GLY A 101 -17.34 20.29 -20.05
N MET A 102 -16.32 20.27 -19.20
CA MET A 102 -16.30 20.58 -17.74
C MET A 102 -16.98 21.93 -17.40
N PRO A 103 -17.22 22.32 -16.10
CA PRO A 103 -16.40 21.99 -14.91
C PRO A 103 -17.10 21.79 -13.54
N SER A 104 -16.31 21.31 -12.57
CA SER A 104 -16.49 21.43 -11.10
C SER A 104 -17.49 20.45 -10.47
N GLY A 105 -17.23 19.68 -9.41
CA GLY A 105 -16.10 19.52 -8.50
C GLY A 105 -16.59 18.59 -7.37
N GLY A 106 -15.79 17.59 -6.97
CA GLY A 106 -16.10 16.75 -5.80
C GLY A 106 -16.15 15.23 -6.04
N GLY A 107 -15.00 14.57 -5.95
CA GLY A 107 -14.79 13.59 -4.88
C GLY A 107 -15.46 12.21 -4.88
N THR A 108 -16.06 11.70 -5.96
CA THR A 108 -16.45 10.27 -6.03
C THR A 108 -16.15 9.73 -7.43
N ARG A 109 -15.29 8.71 -7.54
CA ARG A 109 -14.89 8.12 -8.83
C ARG A 109 -15.97 7.16 -9.33
N THR A 110 -16.90 7.69 -10.11
CA THR A 110 -17.85 6.92 -10.91
C THR A 110 -17.13 6.38 -12.15
N PHE A 111 -17.12 5.06 -12.35
CA PHE A 111 -16.64 4.45 -13.60
C PHE A 111 -17.85 4.32 -14.54
N SER A 112 -17.85 5.00 -15.68
CA SER A 112 -18.85 4.81 -16.74
C SER A 112 -18.23 4.08 -17.92
N PHE A 113 -18.84 2.94 -18.31
CA PHE A 113 -18.48 2.17 -19.50
C PHE A 113 -19.49 2.47 -20.62
N ASN A 114 -19.03 3.02 -21.75
CA ASN A 114 -19.86 3.21 -22.95
C ASN A 114 -19.55 2.09 -23.94
N MET A 115 -20.54 1.26 -24.29
CA MET A 115 -20.41 0.10 -25.17
C MET A 115 -21.33 0.27 -26.39
N GLY A 116 -20.80 0.79 -27.50
CA GLY A 116 -21.51 0.93 -28.78
C GLY A 116 -20.56 0.69 -29.97
N GLY A 117 -20.90 -0.28 -30.80
CA GLY A 117 -20.09 -0.78 -31.94
C GLY A 117 -20.07 0.14 -33.18
N PRO A 118 -19.35 -0.26 -34.25
CA PRO A 118 -18.77 0.68 -35.22
C PRO A 118 -19.65 0.91 -36.47
N GLN A 119 -20.03 2.17 -36.72
CA GLN A 119 -20.31 2.63 -38.09
C GLN A 119 -20.13 4.16 -38.22
N GLY A 120 -19.26 4.57 -39.15
CA GLY A 120 -19.27 5.93 -39.72
C GLY A 120 -18.05 6.77 -39.40
N GLY A 121 -17.20 7.01 -40.41
CA GLY A 121 -15.90 7.65 -40.28
C GLY A 121 -15.89 9.13 -39.91
N GLY A 122 -14.73 9.60 -39.43
CA GLY A 122 -14.42 11.03 -39.35
C GLY A 122 -13.50 11.43 -38.20
N ARG A 123 -12.18 11.33 -38.42
CA ARG A 123 -11.08 12.12 -37.82
C ARG A 123 -11.26 12.63 -36.37
N GLY A 124 -10.68 11.88 -35.43
CA GLY A 124 -10.44 12.30 -34.03
C GLY A 124 -9.93 11.11 -33.21
N GLY A 125 -8.63 10.82 -33.28
CA GLY A 125 -8.06 9.57 -32.77
C GLY A 125 -8.03 9.46 -31.24
N PHE A 126 -8.91 8.62 -30.68
CA PHE A 126 -8.78 8.04 -29.35
C PHE A 126 -7.84 6.83 -29.43
N SER A 127 -6.56 7.03 -29.08
CA SER A 127 -5.62 5.97 -28.73
C SER A 127 -5.52 5.94 -27.21
N GLY A 128 -5.91 4.83 -26.56
CA GLY A 128 -5.76 4.74 -25.10
C GLY A 128 -6.41 3.58 -24.35
N PHE A 129 -7.11 2.63 -25.00
CA PHE A 129 -7.61 1.44 -24.30
C PHE A 129 -6.90 0.20 -24.81
N SER A 130 -5.83 -0.18 -24.11
CA SER A 130 -5.03 -1.36 -24.45
C SER A 130 -4.44 -2.05 -23.22
N ASP A 131 -5.13 -2.07 -22.07
CA ASP A 131 -4.93 -3.17 -21.11
C ASP A 131 -5.99 -3.20 -19.98
N PRO A 132 -6.79 -4.28 -19.87
CA PRO A 132 -7.67 -4.53 -18.72
C PRO A 132 -6.93 -4.71 -17.39
N ASN A 133 -5.61 -4.97 -17.43
CA ASN A 133 -4.76 -5.08 -16.25
C ASN A 133 -4.64 -3.76 -15.48
N ASP A 134 -4.76 -2.61 -16.14
CA ASP A 134 -4.62 -1.30 -15.47
C ASP A 134 -5.84 -0.93 -14.62
N ILE A 135 -7.04 -1.38 -14.99
CA ILE A 135 -8.27 -1.11 -14.24
C ILE A 135 -8.30 -1.94 -12.94
N PHE A 136 -7.91 -3.22 -13.01
CA PHE A 136 -7.80 -4.08 -11.83
C PHE A 136 -6.60 -3.71 -10.95
N ALA A 137 -5.46 -3.32 -11.54
CA ALA A 137 -4.31 -2.80 -10.79
C ALA A 137 -4.65 -1.49 -10.06
N GLN A 138 -5.43 -0.59 -10.67
CA GLN A 138 -5.86 0.65 -10.04
C GLN A 138 -6.90 0.41 -8.93
N PHE A 139 -7.74 -0.63 -9.06
CA PHE A 139 -8.66 -1.08 -8.02
C PHE A 139 -7.95 -1.79 -6.86
N MET A 140 -7.03 -2.74 -7.12
CA MET A 140 -6.18 -3.38 -6.11
C MET A 140 -5.20 -2.41 -5.45
N LYS A 141 -4.77 -1.35 -6.15
CA LYS A 141 -3.94 -0.27 -5.60
C LYS A 141 -4.73 0.75 -4.80
N SER A 142 -6.04 0.92 -5.08
CA SER A 142 -6.91 1.81 -4.29
C SER A 142 -7.59 1.11 -3.10
N ALA A 143 -7.75 -0.22 -3.15
CA ALA A 143 -8.27 -1.04 -2.04
C ALA A 143 -7.18 -1.86 -1.31
N GLY A 144 -5.93 -1.81 -1.77
CA GLY A 144 -4.78 -2.52 -1.22
C GLY A 144 -3.58 -1.59 -1.12
N GLY A 145 -3.53 -0.86 -0.01
CA GLY A 145 -2.31 -0.17 0.40
C GLY A 145 -1.22 -1.17 0.76
N GLY A 146 -0.30 -1.40 -0.18
CA GLY A 146 1.09 -1.78 0.10
C GLY A 146 1.34 -3.25 0.43
N ALA A 147 1.70 -4.01 -0.61
CA ALA A 147 2.63 -5.13 -0.52
C ALA A 147 3.25 -5.37 -1.89
N GLY A 148 4.19 -4.50 -2.26
CA GLY A 148 5.35 -4.95 -3.03
C GLY A 148 6.17 -5.85 -2.09
N GLY A 149 6.60 -6.97 -2.64
CA GLY A 149 7.12 -8.12 -1.91
C GLY A 149 8.23 -7.80 -0.94
N ASP A 150 8.13 -8.45 0.21
CA ASP A 150 9.24 -9.22 0.76
C ASP A 150 8.61 -10.56 1.17
N ASP A 151 9.26 -11.63 0.72
CA ASP A 151 8.92 -13.03 0.91
C ASP A 151 8.87 -13.43 2.41
N ASP A 152 8.37 -14.64 2.68
CA ASP A 152 8.31 -15.30 4.01
C ASP A 152 7.03 -15.13 4.85
N GLY A 153 5.85 -15.29 4.24
CA GLY A 153 4.59 -15.37 5.02
C GLY A 153 3.39 -16.07 4.39
N PHE A 154 3.51 -16.57 3.17
CA PHE A 154 2.43 -17.30 2.48
C PHE A 154 2.77 -18.79 2.26
N GLU A 155 3.65 -19.33 3.10
CA GLU A 155 4.09 -20.74 3.06
C GLU A 155 3.81 -21.45 4.39
N GLY A 156 2.62 -21.19 4.95
CA GLY A 156 2.17 -21.83 6.20
C GLY A 156 0.67 -22.04 6.31
N MET A 157 -0.10 -21.67 5.28
CA MET A 157 -1.56 -21.70 5.33
C MET A 157 -2.20 -22.43 4.15
N PHE A 158 -1.47 -23.30 3.47
CA PHE A 158 -2.03 -24.31 2.56
C PHE A 158 -1.03 -25.46 2.41
N GLY A 159 -1.35 -26.64 2.98
CA GLY A 159 -0.85 -27.89 2.42
C GLY A 159 -0.05 -28.85 3.31
N GLY A 160 -0.30 -28.90 4.62
CA GLY A 160 0.08 -30.06 5.44
C GLY A 160 -1.01 -31.13 5.45
N SER A 161 -1.12 -31.96 4.41
CA SER A 161 -1.67 -33.32 4.45
C SER A 161 -1.60 -33.96 3.07
N GLY A 162 -1.19 -35.22 3.04
CA GLY A 162 -0.54 -35.85 1.89
C GLY A 162 -1.47 -36.25 0.74
N SER A 163 -0.88 -36.29 -0.44
CA SER A 163 -1.17 -37.31 -1.46
C SER A 163 -0.03 -37.40 -2.49
N PRO A 164 0.14 -38.57 -3.12
CA PRO A 164 1.45 -39.15 -3.38
C PRO A 164 1.75 -39.17 -4.88
N PHE A 165 2.48 -38.17 -5.38
CA PHE A 165 3.08 -38.27 -6.72
C PHE A 165 4.34 -37.40 -6.78
N GLY A 166 5.45 -37.97 -6.30
CA GLY A 166 6.78 -37.58 -6.77
C GLY A 166 6.86 -37.91 -8.26
N GLY A 167 7.46 -37.08 -9.11
CA GLY A 167 8.83 -36.65 -9.01
C GLY A 167 9.60 -37.26 -10.18
N PHE A 168 9.45 -36.67 -11.36
CA PHE A 168 10.33 -36.85 -12.53
C PHE A 168 10.37 -35.47 -13.18
N GLY A 169 11.50 -34.79 -13.35
CA GLY A 169 12.77 -35.33 -13.79
C GLY A 169 13.12 -34.58 -15.07
N THR A 170 13.98 -33.58 -14.91
CA THR A 170 14.65 -32.79 -15.94
C THR A 170 15.09 -33.62 -17.15
N GLY A 171 14.77 -33.16 -18.36
CA GLY A 171 15.21 -33.81 -19.59
C GLY A 171 14.95 -32.97 -20.84
N SER A 172 15.95 -32.20 -21.26
CA SER A 172 16.02 -31.54 -22.56
C SER A 172 15.82 -32.53 -23.72
N ARG A 173 15.09 -32.11 -24.77
CA ARG A 173 15.53 -32.20 -26.19
C ARG A 173 14.47 -31.72 -27.20
N ARG A 174 14.99 -30.89 -28.11
CA ARG A 174 14.79 -30.85 -29.58
C ARG A 174 13.71 -29.95 -30.20
N ALA A 175 14.23 -29.22 -31.20
CA ALA A 175 13.61 -28.29 -32.11
C ALA A 175 13.06 -28.95 -33.39
N ALA A 176 12.08 -28.27 -34.01
CA ALA A 176 11.74 -28.16 -35.45
C ALA A 176 10.23 -27.80 -35.52
N GLY A 177 9.72 -26.83 -36.27
CA GLY A 177 10.24 -25.92 -37.29
C GLY A 177 9.25 -24.75 -37.49
N PRO A 178 9.47 -23.87 -38.48
CA PRO A 178 8.86 -22.56 -38.55
C PRO A 178 7.58 -22.56 -39.39
N THR A 179 6.43 -22.25 -38.77
CA THR A 179 5.22 -21.86 -39.50
C THR A 179 5.18 -20.34 -39.62
N SER A 180 5.54 -19.90 -40.82
CA SER A 180 5.25 -18.59 -41.38
C SER A 180 3.74 -18.34 -41.36
N PHE A 181 3.29 -17.40 -40.53
CA PHE A 181 1.96 -16.80 -40.65
C PHE A 181 2.05 -15.29 -40.38
N GLY A 182 1.75 -14.51 -41.43
CA GLY A 182 1.29 -13.12 -41.41
C GLY A 182 1.90 -12.17 -40.38
N GLY A 183 3.01 -11.54 -40.74
CA GLY A 183 3.59 -10.41 -40.00
C GLY A 183 2.68 -9.18 -40.03
N ALA A 184 1.75 -9.09 -39.08
CA ALA A 184 1.21 -7.81 -38.63
C ALA A 184 2.24 -7.21 -37.66
N GLY A 185 2.81 -6.07 -38.04
CA GLY A 185 3.89 -5.42 -37.33
C GLY A 185 3.59 -5.22 -35.85
N VAL A 186 4.22 -6.04 -35.01
CA VAL A 186 4.42 -5.73 -33.60
C VAL A 186 5.28 -4.48 -33.59
N ARG A 187 4.65 -3.31 -33.45
CA ARG A 187 5.35 -2.10 -33.06
C ARG A 187 5.99 -2.40 -31.71
N ARG A 188 7.27 -2.75 -31.74
CA ARG A 188 8.14 -2.80 -30.58
C ARG A 188 7.98 -1.43 -29.93
N ARG A 189 7.29 -1.38 -28.78
CA ARG A 189 7.20 -0.16 -27.98
C ARG A 189 8.65 0.27 -27.77
N GLU A 190 9.03 1.41 -28.33
CA GLU A 190 10.35 1.97 -28.11
C GLU A 190 10.52 2.06 -26.59
N ALA A 191 11.64 1.52 -26.09
CA ALA A 191 11.94 1.61 -24.68
C ALA A 191 11.96 3.10 -24.33
N GLU A 192 11.00 3.54 -23.52
CA GLU A 192 11.05 4.87 -22.94
C GLU A 192 12.44 5.01 -22.29
N PRO A 193 13.19 6.08 -22.58
CA PRO A 193 14.56 6.22 -22.11
C PRO A 193 14.58 6.01 -20.60
N GLU A 194 15.40 5.08 -20.12
CA GLU A 194 15.51 4.81 -18.68
C GLU A 194 15.97 6.08 -17.97
N THR A 195 15.03 6.78 -17.32
CA THR A 195 15.35 7.93 -16.49
C THR A 195 16.22 7.44 -15.35
N THR A 196 17.43 7.98 -15.27
CA THR A 196 18.38 7.59 -14.22
C THR A 196 17.90 8.12 -12.87
N VAL A 197 18.14 7.34 -11.81
CA VAL A 197 17.64 7.63 -10.46
C VAL A 197 18.78 8.15 -9.59
N VAL A 198 18.55 9.27 -8.91
CA VAL A 198 19.47 9.83 -7.91
C VAL A 198 18.92 9.54 -6.51
N GLU A 199 19.71 8.84 -5.71
CA GLU A 199 19.36 8.53 -4.32
C GLU A 199 20.04 9.50 -3.34
N LYS A 200 19.26 10.20 -2.51
CA LYS A 200 19.79 11.10 -1.47
C LYS A 200 19.34 10.67 -0.07
N PRO A 201 20.26 10.46 0.88
CA PRO A 201 19.87 10.10 2.24
C PRO A 201 19.30 11.30 2.99
N ILE A 202 18.20 11.12 3.73
CA ILE A 202 17.67 12.09 4.68
C ILE A 202 17.82 11.52 6.09
N ALA A 203 18.59 12.20 6.93
CA ALA A 203 18.67 11.90 8.35
C ALA A 203 17.45 12.45 9.11
N ILE A 204 16.71 11.60 9.81
CA ILE A 204 15.47 11.90 10.53
C ILE A 204 15.60 11.38 11.97
N SER A 205 15.13 12.14 12.95
CA SER A 205 15.19 11.69 14.35
C SER A 205 14.07 10.70 14.68
N LEU A 206 14.20 9.96 15.78
CA LEU A 206 13.18 9.02 16.21
C LEU A 206 11.88 9.73 16.62
N GLU A 207 11.96 10.94 17.17
CA GLU A 207 10.81 11.77 17.53
C GLU A 207 10.03 12.24 16.30
N ASP A 208 10.75 12.70 15.26
CA ASP A 208 10.14 13.08 13.97
C ASP A 208 9.39 11.90 13.34
N ILE A 209 9.95 10.69 13.44
CA ILE A 209 9.32 9.45 12.94
C ILE A 209 8.16 9.03 13.85
N TYR A 210 8.25 9.28 15.15
CA TYR A 210 7.23 8.96 16.14
C TYR A 210 5.97 9.83 15.95
N GLU A 211 6.14 11.15 15.86
CA GLU A 211 5.03 12.11 15.71
C GLU A 211 4.54 12.20 14.26
N GLY A 212 5.41 11.93 13.28
CA GLY A 212 5.18 12.18 11.87
C GLY A 212 5.25 13.68 11.57
N THR A 213 6.08 14.05 10.61
CA THR A 213 6.33 15.46 10.28
C THR A 213 6.52 15.65 8.77
N THR A 214 6.51 16.89 8.30
CA THR A 214 6.84 17.20 6.91
C THR A 214 8.13 17.99 6.86
N LYS A 215 9.18 17.36 6.30
CA LYS A 215 10.51 17.96 6.24
C LYS A 215 10.69 18.69 4.92
N LYS A 216 10.92 20.00 4.97
CA LYS A 216 11.26 20.79 3.78
C LYS A 216 12.75 20.68 3.49
N LEU A 217 13.12 20.27 2.28
CA LEU A 217 14.49 20.09 1.85
C LEU A 217 14.74 20.91 0.59
N LYS A 218 15.82 21.68 0.60
CA LYS A 218 16.30 22.40 -0.58
C LYS A 218 17.13 21.45 -1.43
N VAL A 219 16.76 21.25 -2.68
CA VAL A 219 17.45 20.42 -3.64
C VAL A 219 17.91 21.28 -4.81
N GLN A 220 19.17 21.14 -5.17
CA GLN A 220 19.71 21.70 -6.40
C GLN A 220 19.50 20.71 -7.53
N ARG A 221 18.93 21.19 -8.64
CA ARG A 221 18.85 20.46 -9.90
C ARG A 221 19.57 21.24 -10.99
N LYS A 222 20.30 20.54 -11.84
CA LYS A 222 20.89 21.10 -13.06
C LYS A 222 19.88 21.02 -14.19
N THR A 223 19.58 22.14 -14.83
CA THR A 223 18.71 22.24 -16.01
C THR A 223 19.53 22.68 -17.22
N TYR A 224 19.18 22.17 -18.39
CA TYR A 224 19.83 22.50 -19.65
C TYR A 224 18.89 23.32 -20.53
N ASP A 225 19.33 24.52 -20.90
CA ASP A 225 18.58 25.37 -21.83
C ASP A 225 19.01 25.07 -23.27
N ALA A 226 18.09 24.45 -24.02
CA ALA A 226 18.33 24.01 -25.40
C ALA A 226 18.62 25.15 -26.37
N GLN A 227 18.30 26.41 -26.03
CA GLN A 227 18.54 27.56 -26.90
C GLN A 227 19.92 28.21 -26.69
N THR A 228 20.43 28.20 -25.46
CA THR A 228 21.69 28.87 -25.11
C THR A 228 22.86 27.91 -24.90
N GLY A 229 22.60 26.60 -24.83
CA GLY A 229 23.59 25.56 -24.57
C GLY A 229 24.21 25.64 -23.18
N LYS A 230 23.65 26.48 -22.30
CA LYS A 230 24.18 26.72 -20.95
C LYS A 230 23.46 25.85 -19.93
N GLN A 231 24.24 25.29 -19.01
CA GLN A 231 23.72 24.65 -17.81
C GLN A 231 23.38 25.70 -16.77
N SER A 232 22.18 25.62 -16.19
CA SER A 232 21.76 26.43 -15.05
C SER A 232 21.47 25.54 -13.85
N VAL A 233 21.71 26.06 -12.64
CA VAL A 233 21.40 25.36 -11.39
C VAL A 233 20.18 26.03 -10.77
N GLU A 234 19.11 25.27 -10.57
CA GLU A 234 17.89 25.74 -9.94
C GLU A 234 17.74 25.14 -8.54
N ASP A 235 17.44 26.01 -7.58
CA ASP A 235 17.13 25.63 -6.21
C ASP A 235 15.63 25.37 -6.06
N LYS A 236 15.23 24.12 -5.77
CA LYS A 236 13.84 23.75 -5.53
C LYS A 236 13.62 23.23 -4.11
N ILE A 237 12.58 23.72 -3.45
CA ILE A 237 12.21 23.25 -2.11
C ILE A 237 11.21 22.10 -2.24
N LEU A 238 11.61 20.91 -1.82
CA LEU A 238 10.75 19.73 -1.78
C LEU A 238 10.20 19.51 -0.37
N SER A 239 8.92 19.16 -0.30
CA SER A 239 8.22 18.86 0.94
C SER A 239 8.15 17.34 1.11
N VAL A 240 8.88 16.80 2.07
CA VAL A 240 9.03 15.35 2.31
C VAL A 240 8.15 14.90 3.48
N PRO A 241 7.00 14.24 3.22
CA PRO A 241 6.13 13.76 4.29
C PRO A 241 6.71 12.51 4.96
N ILE A 242 6.98 12.61 6.25
CA ILE A 242 7.48 11.54 7.10
C ILE A 242 6.30 10.97 7.86
N LYS A 243 5.86 9.78 7.44
CA LYS A 243 4.76 9.07 8.09
C LYS A 243 5.18 8.52 9.45
N LYS A 244 4.22 8.43 10.37
CA LYS A 244 4.41 7.80 11.67
C LYS A 244 4.94 6.38 11.51
N GLY A 245 6.00 6.04 12.24
CA GLY A 245 6.56 4.70 12.24
C GLY A 245 7.34 4.33 10.98
N LEU A 246 7.64 5.27 10.08
CA LEU A 246 8.41 5.01 8.86
C LEU A 246 9.74 4.31 9.18
N LYS A 247 10.06 3.22 8.49
CA LYS A 247 11.28 2.43 8.75
C LYS A 247 12.48 3.01 8.02
N ALA A 248 13.67 2.89 8.61
CA ALA A 248 14.93 3.14 7.91
C ALA A 248 15.00 2.39 6.56
N GLY A 249 15.62 3.01 5.55
CA GLY A 249 15.72 2.46 4.21
C GLY A 249 14.51 2.74 3.30
N SER A 250 13.38 3.21 3.85
CA SER A 250 12.21 3.60 3.06
C SER A 250 12.56 4.66 2.03
N LYS A 251 12.14 4.46 0.76
CA LYS A 251 12.38 5.38 -0.35
C LYS A 251 11.16 6.26 -0.59
N ILE A 252 11.34 7.58 -0.59
CA ILE A 252 10.32 8.56 -0.95
C ILE A 252 10.67 9.12 -2.33
N LYS A 253 9.81 8.84 -3.31
CA LYS A 253 10.09 9.10 -4.73
C LYS A 253 9.55 10.45 -5.19
N TYR A 254 10.35 11.18 -5.93
CA TYR A 254 10.01 12.45 -6.56
C TYR A 254 10.38 12.37 -8.05
N PRO A 255 9.42 12.10 -8.94
CA PRO A 255 9.70 11.96 -10.37
C PRO A 255 10.15 13.30 -10.97
N ASP A 256 11.08 13.24 -11.92
CA ASP A 256 11.60 14.41 -12.66
C ASP A 256 12.16 15.55 -11.77
N MET A 257 12.58 15.23 -10.54
CA MET A 257 13.12 16.21 -9.57
C MET A 257 14.65 16.12 -9.39
N GLY A 258 15.33 15.31 -10.19
CA GLY A 258 16.79 15.21 -10.27
C GLY A 258 17.39 16.14 -11.34
N ASP A 259 18.62 15.86 -11.76
CA ASP A 259 19.30 16.64 -12.80
C ASP A 259 18.73 16.29 -14.18
N GLN A 260 18.71 17.27 -15.08
CA GLN A 260 18.38 17.06 -16.49
C GLN A 260 19.62 16.50 -17.20
N VAL A 261 19.47 15.33 -17.82
CA VAL A 261 20.54 14.59 -18.51
C VAL A 261 20.10 14.26 -19.95
N GLU A 262 21.04 13.78 -20.76
CA GLU A 262 20.78 13.36 -22.12
C GLU A 262 19.78 12.18 -22.09
N GLY A 263 18.54 12.42 -22.53
CA GLY A 263 17.44 11.44 -22.47
C GLY A 263 16.31 11.73 -21.48
N GLY A 264 16.40 12.77 -20.64
CA GLY A 264 15.27 13.17 -19.77
C GLY A 264 15.68 13.85 -18.46
N THR A 265 14.73 13.99 -17.55
CA THR A 265 15.01 14.44 -16.18
C THR A 265 15.13 13.24 -15.26
N GLN A 266 16.11 13.25 -14.36
CA GLN A 266 16.29 12.18 -13.39
C GLN A 266 15.21 12.17 -12.32
N ASP A 267 14.97 10.99 -11.76
CA ASP A 267 14.12 10.82 -10.59
C ASP A 267 14.93 11.02 -9.32
N LEU A 268 14.34 11.68 -8.33
CA LEU A 268 14.96 11.86 -7.02
C LEU A 268 14.31 10.95 -5.99
N HIS A 269 15.07 10.01 -5.43
CA HIS A 269 14.64 9.15 -4.35
C HIS A 269 15.32 9.56 -3.06
N PHE A 270 14.52 9.92 -2.06
CA PHE A 270 15.06 10.13 -0.72
C PHE A 270 15.04 8.85 0.09
N ILE A 271 16.19 8.45 0.62
CA ILE A 271 16.33 7.29 1.50
C ILE A 271 16.30 7.74 2.95
N VAL A 272 15.33 7.26 3.71
CA VAL A 272 15.23 7.55 5.13
C VAL A 272 16.37 6.89 5.89
N LYS A 273 17.14 7.70 6.62
CA LYS A 273 18.15 7.25 7.59
C LYS A 273 17.78 7.76 8.97
N GLU A 274 17.86 6.89 9.96
CA GLU A 274 17.62 7.26 11.36
C GLU A 274 18.86 7.96 11.92
N LYS A 275 18.65 9.07 12.62
CA LYS A 275 19.71 9.73 13.38
C LYS A 275 20.01 8.91 14.64
N PRO A 276 21.29 8.75 15.01
CA PRO A 276 21.63 8.21 16.32
C PRO A 276 20.94 9.00 17.42
N HIS A 277 20.29 8.31 18.34
CA HIS A 277 19.58 8.91 19.47
C HIS A 277 20.32 8.61 20.77
N PRO A 278 20.42 9.56 21.72
CA PRO A 278 21.21 9.38 22.95
C PRO A 278 20.69 8.28 23.90
N LEU A 279 19.38 8.12 24.01
CA LEU A 279 18.76 7.14 24.94
C LEU A 279 18.27 5.87 24.26
N PHE A 280 17.59 5.98 23.12
CA PHE A 280 16.95 4.85 22.44
C PHE A 280 17.75 4.34 21.24
N THR A 281 17.70 3.03 21.04
CA THR A 281 18.07 2.35 19.80
C THR A 281 16.82 1.66 19.26
N ARG A 282 16.43 1.94 18.02
CA ARG A 282 15.27 1.31 17.40
C ARG A 282 15.62 -0.08 16.88
N ASP A 283 14.74 -1.04 17.11
CA ASP A 283 14.81 -2.40 16.54
C ASP A 283 13.43 -2.77 15.98
N GLY A 284 13.27 -2.66 14.67
CA GLY A 284 11.96 -2.81 14.02
C GLY A 284 10.96 -1.74 14.51
N ASP A 285 9.93 -2.18 15.24
CA ASP A 285 8.93 -1.31 15.85
C ASP A 285 9.18 -1.11 17.36
N ASP A 286 10.14 -1.81 17.94
CA ASP A 286 10.51 -1.72 19.35
C ASP A 286 11.60 -0.67 19.57
N LEU A 287 11.62 -0.08 20.78
CA LEU A 287 12.68 0.81 21.24
C LEU A 287 13.46 0.11 22.35
N LYS A 288 14.79 0.09 22.23
CA LYS A 288 15.69 -0.39 23.27
C LYS A 288 16.29 0.79 24.01
N HIS A 289 16.23 0.77 25.33
CA HIS A 289 16.92 1.72 26.19
C HIS A 289 17.82 0.97 27.16
N ARG A 290 19.04 1.45 27.38
CA ARG A 290 19.95 0.87 28.39
C ARG A 290 20.16 1.85 29.53
N VAL A 291 19.88 1.37 30.73
CA VAL A 291 20.09 2.10 31.97
C VAL A 291 21.44 1.69 32.53
N ASP A 292 22.29 2.68 32.80
CA ASP A 292 23.55 2.45 33.48
C ASP A 292 23.33 2.26 34.98
N ILE A 293 23.82 1.15 35.53
CA ILE A 293 23.80 0.86 36.96
C ILE A 293 25.18 0.43 37.42
N ASP A 294 25.53 0.73 38.67
CA ASP A 294 26.80 0.30 39.24
C ASP A 294 26.74 -1.16 39.71
N LEU A 295 27.89 -1.84 39.80
CA LEU A 295 27.94 -3.22 40.31
C LEU A 295 27.29 -3.38 41.70
N LYS A 296 27.44 -2.38 42.58
CA LYS A 296 26.79 -2.37 43.90
C LYS A 296 25.27 -2.43 43.74
N GLU A 297 24.72 -1.54 42.93
CA GLU A 297 23.28 -1.45 42.65
C GLU A 297 22.75 -2.71 41.97
N ALA A 298 23.52 -3.28 41.04
CA ALA A 298 23.18 -4.55 40.41
C ALA A 298 23.07 -5.68 41.43
N LEU A 299 23.90 -5.72 42.49
CA LEU A 299 23.87 -6.76 43.52
C LEU A 299 22.84 -6.50 44.62
N THR A 300 22.66 -5.25 45.06
CA THR A 300 21.81 -4.90 46.21
C THR A 300 20.40 -4.48 45.84
N GLY A 301 20.12 -4.31 44.54
CA GLY A 301 18.87 -3.77 44.03
C GLY A 301 18.97 -2.30 43.65
N TRP A 302 18.13 -1.90 42.71
CA TRP A 302 18.14 -0.57 42.08
C TRP A 302 16.75 -0.18 41.59
N SER A 303 16.53 1.13 41.43
CA SER A 303 15.35 1.70 40.80
C SER A 303 15.76 2.94 40.01
N ARG A 304 15.22 3.08 38.80
CA ARG A 304 15.43 4.23 37.92
C ARG A 304 14.13 4.60 37.21
N THR A 305 13.97 5.88 36.99
CA THR A 305 12.88 6.41 36.16
C THR A 305 13.37 6.59 34.73
N VAL A 306 12.79 5.86 33.80
CA VAL A 306 13.09 5.92 32.37
C VAL A 306 12.06 6.80 31.67
N ALA A 307 12.54 7.75 30.87
CA ALA A 307 11.68 8.50 29.96
C ALA A 307 11.35 7.65 28.73
N THR A 308 10.11 7.70 28.26
CA THR A 308 9.67 7.11 26.99
C THR A 308 9.84 8.12 25.85
N ILE A 309 9.68 7.67 24.59
CA ILE A 309 9.75 8.56 23.41
C ILE A 309 8.66 9.65 23.42
N ASP A 310 7.52 9.40 24.06
CA ASP A 310 6.44 10.37 24.31
C ASP A 310 6.59 11.16 25.61
N LYS A 311 7.81 11.17 26.19
CA LYS A 311 8.17 11.94 27.40
C LYS A 311 7.42 11.53 28.67
N ARG A 312 6.78 10.36 28.69
CA ARG A 312 6.23 9.78 29.91
C ARG A 312 7.36 9.15 30.73
N GLN A 313 7.09 8.92 32.01
CA GLN A 313 8.05 8.33 32.93
C GLN A 313 7.56 6.95 33.35
N VAL A 314 8.46 5.98 33.31
CA VAL A 314 8.22 4.60 33.74
C VAL A 314 9.27 4.24 34.77
N ASN A 315 8.84 3.71 35.92
CA ASN A 315 9.77 3.20 36.93
C ASN A 315 10.19 1.78 36.55
N VAL A 316 11.49 1.57 36.54
CA VAL A 316 12.13 0.30 36.25
C VAL A 316 12.99 -0.05 37.46
N SER A 317 12.82 -1.23 38.04
CA SER A 317 13.50 -1.60 39.28
C SER A 317 13.71 -3.09 39.41
N SER A 318 14.77 -3.48 40.10
CA SER A 318 15.05 -4.86 40.49
C SER A 318 15.49 -4.91 41.95
N ALA A 319 14.98 -5.86 42.71
CA ALA A 319 15.23 -5.97 44.15
C ALA A 319 16.52 -6.72 44.51
N GLY A 320 17.27 -7.24 43.54
CA GLY A 320 18.43 -8.10 43.82
C GLY A 320 19.35 -8.29 42.62
N PRO A 321 20.23 -9.32 42.66
CA PRO A 321 21.27 -9.55 41.67
C PRO A 321 20.72 -9.51 40.24
N THR A 322 20.99 -8.40 39.56
CA THR A 322 20.51 -8.14 38.21
C THR A 322 21.58 -8.61 37.23
N GLN A 323 21.20 -9.55 36.36
CA GLN A 323 22.13 -10.08 35.36
C GLN A 323 22.38 -9.05 34.26
N PRO A 324 23.56 -9.05 33.60
CA PRO A 324 23.82 -8.17 32.46
C PRO A 324 22.84 -8.36 31.28
N THR A 325 22.24 -9.54 31.16
CA THR A 325 21.23 -9.87 30.14
C THR A 325 19.80 -9.54 30.58
N TRP A 326 19.63 -8.98 31.77
CA TRP A 326 18.31 -8.62 32.28
C TRP A 326 17.68 -7.56 31.37
N THR A 327 16.41 -7.80 31.05
CA THR A 327 15.58 -6.88 30.27
C THR A 327 14.17 -6.89 30.81
N GLU A 328 13.55 -5.73 30.87
CA GLU A 328 12.14 -5.55 31.16
C GLU A 328 11.45 -4.92 29.96
N ARG A 329 10.28 -5.46 29.60
CA ARG A 329 9.53 -5.07 28.40
C ARG A 329 8.25 -4.35 28.82
N PHE A 330 8.05 -3.16 28.29
CA PHE A 330 6.87 -2.34 28.49
C PHE A 330 6.06 -2.29 27.20
N PRO A 331 4.90 -2.98 27.16
CA PRO A 331 4.08 -3.05 25.96
C PRO A 331 3.59 -1.67 25.51
N GLN A 332 3.46 -1.48 24.19
CA GLN A 332 2.89 -0.28 23.58
C GLN A 332 3.66 1.05 23.85
N LEU A 333 4.89 0.97 24.35
CA LEU A 333 5.74 2.15 24.59
C LEU A 333 6.87 2.33 23.56
N GLY A 334 6.88 1.53 22.49
CA GLY A 334 7.84 1.62 21.37
C GLY A 334 7.40 2.59 20.26
N MET A 335 7.85 2.30 19.03
CA MET A 335 7.50 3.10 17.84
C MET A 335 6.11 2.73 17.30
N PRO A 336 5.37 3.68 16.69
CA PRO A 336 4.16 3.37 15.93
C PRO A 336 4.45 2.43 14.78
N LYS A 337 3.54 1.50 14.49
CA LYS A 337 3.65 0.63 13.32
C LYS A 337 3.27 1.41 12.05
N SER A 338 4.06 1.32 10.98
CA SER A 338 3.83 2.15 9.78
C SER A 338 2.49 1.89 9.08
N LYS A 339 1.98 0.65 9.13
CA LYS A 339 0.69 0.26 8.53
C LYS A 339 -0.49 0.60 9.45
N THR A 340 -0.29 0.53 10.76
CA THR A 340 -1.31 0.76 11.79
C THR A 340 -0.77 1.70 12.87
N PRO A 341 -0.69 3.02 12.61
CA PRO A 341 -0.02 3.96 13.52
C PRO A 341 -0.67 4.12 14.90
N THR A 342 -1.87 3.58 15.09
CA THR A 342 -2.56 3.51 16.39
C THR A 342 -1.95 2.48 17.33
N VAL A 343 -1.28 1.46 16.79
CA VAL A 343 -0.61 0.40 17.54
C VAL A 343 0.89 0.68 17.57
N ARG A 344 1.50 0.46 18.73
CA ARG A 344 2.94 0.66 18.94
C ARG A 344 3.63 -0.69 19.18
N GLY A 345 4.94 -0.72 18.92
CA GLY A 345 5.82 -1.75 19.47
C GLY A 345 6.08 -1.51 20.96
N ASP A 346 7.11 -2.16 21.47
CA ASP A 346 7.41 -2.16 22.91
C ASP A 346 8.64 -1.32 23.24
N LEU A 347 8.71 -0.86 24.49
CA LEU A 347 9.96 -0.34 25.05
C LEU A 347 10.65 -1.48 25.82
N VAL A 348 11.85 -1.85 25.41
CA VAL A 348 12.68 -2.85 26.07
C VAL A 348 13.79 -2.12 26.83
N VAL A 349 13.73 -2.15 28.15
CA VAL A 349 14.74 -1.55 29.01
C VAL A 349 15.71 -2.66 29.44
N GLY A 350 16.98 -2.50 29.10
CA GLY A 350 18.06 -3.35 29.58
C GLY A 350 18.97 -2.60 30.55
N VAL A 351 19.88 -3.33 31.18
CA VAL A 351 20.89 -2.75 32.07
C VAL A 351 22.27 -2.79 31.45
N ASN A 352 23.09 -1.81 31.79
CA ASN A 352 24.51 -1.79 31.53
C ASN A 352 25.24 -1.66 32.87
N ILE A 353 25.89 -2.74 33.30
CA ILE A 353 26.51 -2.81 34.63
C ILE A 353 27.93 -2.23 34.54
N LYS A 354 28.15 -1.11 35.22
CA LYS A 354 29.46 -0.46 35.35
C LYS A 354 30.24 -1.10 36.48
N TYR A 355 31.36 -1.72 36.12
CA TYR A 355 32.31 -2.28 37.07
C TYR A 355 33.26 -1.19 37.59
N PRO A 356 33.62 -1.20 38.88
CA PRO A 356 34.63 -0.30 39.40
C PRO A 356 35.98 -0.58 38.73
N THR A 357 36.71 0.48 38.37
CA THR A 357 38.01 0.38 37.69
C THR A 357 39.12 -0.16 38.60
N SER A 358 39.00 0.06 39.90
CA SER A 358 39.95 -0.43 40.90
C SER A 358 39.25 -0.67 42.24
N LEU A 359 39.86 -1.53 43.07
CA LEU A 359 39.39 -1.87 44.40
C LEU A 359 40.56 -1.84 45.37
N SER A 360 40.35 -1.27 46.57
CA SER A 360 41.33 -1.29 47.65
C SER A 360 41.55 -2.71 48.19
N GLY A 361 42.68 -2.95 48.86
CA GLY A 361 42.97 -4.25 49.47
C GLY A 361 41.90 -4.68 50.49
N GLU A 362 41.38 -3.73 51.26
CA GLU A 362 40.29 -3.97 52.22
C GLU A 362 38.97 -4.32 51.51
N GLN A 363 38.61 -3.59 50.44
CA GLN A 363 37.42 -3.86 49.64
C GLN A 363 37.47 -5.27 49.03
N LYS A 364 38.63 -5.67 48.49
CA LYS A 364 38.84 -7.01 47.96
C LYS A 364 38.69 -8.09 49.04
N ARG A 365 39.20 -7.85 50.25
CA ARG A 365 39.07 -8.79 51.36
C ARG A 365 37.60 -8.97 51.77
N LYS A 366 36.85 -7.87 51.92
CA LYS A 366 35.41 -7.89 52.20
C LYS A 366 34.61 -8.61 51.11
N LEU A 367 34.92 -8.35 49.84
CA LEU A 367 34.24 -9.01 48.72
C LEU A 367 34.50 -10.52 48.68
N LYS A 368 35.72 -10.97 48.98
CA LYS A 368 36.06 -12.42 49.05
C LYS A 368 35.36 -13.17 50.21
N GLU A 369 34.91 -12.45 51.23
CA GLU A 369 34.17 -13.04 52.35
C GLU A 369 32.67 -13.15 52.04
N ILE A 370 32.16 -12.28 51.17
CA ILE A 370 30.73 -12.18 50.82
C ILE A 370 30.37 -13.00 49.56
N LEU A 371 31.24 -12.99 48.55
CA LEU A 371 31.09 -13.69 47.26
C LEU A 371 31.88 -15.00 47.27
#